data_AF-A0A7C5EPZ9-F1
#
_entry.id   AF-A0A7C5EPZ9-F1
#
_cell.length_a   1.000
_cell.length_b   1.000
_cell.length_c   1.000
_cell.angle_alpha   90.00
_cell.angle_beta   90.00
_cell.angle_gamma   90.00
#
_symmetry.space_group_name_H-M   'P 1'
#
loop_
_entity.id
_entity.type
_entity.pdbx_description
1 polymer ?
#
loop_
_entity_poly.entity_id
_entity_poly.type
_entity_poly.pdbx_seq_one_letter_code
_entity_poly.pdbx_strand_id
1 'polypeptide(L)'
;MTEEKLVALEIRIPREVAGRVEQTIAAEGWEHEEGWRLLLACGLYVLRIEQVLEEVREGKADPRALADLLAQGLRMESRLASLRFRAFELQQALQDWKLSSGAVQTTWETLPGECRRREAEVAALQAELERLRAELAALE
;
A
#
# COMPACT_ATOMS: atom_id res chain seq x y z
N MET A 1 -25.11 -15.81 -4.97
CA MET A 1 -24.07 -15.64 -3.93
C MET A 1 -24.40 -16.63 -2.83
N THR A 2 -23.70 -17.75 -2.77
CA THR A 2 -23.87 -18.74 -1.70
C THR A 2 -23.16 -18.21 -0.47
N GLU A 3 -23.87 -17.99 0.64
CA GLU A 3 -23.26 -17.66 1.93
C GLU A 3 -22.26 -18.75 2.30
N GLU A 4 -20.97 -18.38 2.38
CA GLU A 4 -19.94 -19.28 2.92
C GLU A 4 -20.24 -19.50 4.41
N LYS A 5 -20.63 -20.71 4.77
CA LYS A 5 -20.77 -21.13 6.17
C LYS A 5 -19.40 -21.19 6.81
N LEU A 6 -19.02 -20.14 7.54
CA LEU A 6 -17.79 -20.07 8.30
C LEU A 6 -17.88 -20.96 9.55
N VAL A 7 -16.76 -21.59 9.91
CA VAL A 7 -16.63 -22.44 11.10
C VAL A 7 -15.47 -21.92 11.94
N ALA A 8 -15.67 -21.78 13.25
CA ALA A 8 -14.62 -21.38 14.18
C ALA A 8 -13.62 -22.53 14.39
N LEU A 9 -12.32 -22.22 14.31
CA LEU A 9 -11.24 -23.18 14.46
C LEU A 9 -10.26 -22.67 15.52
N GLU A 10 -10.01 -23.47 16.55
CA GLU A 10 -8.96 -23.21 17.55
C GLU A 10 -7.83 -24.23 17.37
N ILE A 11 -6.62 -23.74 17.10
CA ILE A 11 -5.43 -24.57 16.89
C ILE A 11 -4.27 -24.05 17.73
N ARG A 12 -3.47 -24.97 18.28
CA ARG A 12 -2.22 -24.64 18.96
C ARG A 12 -1.07 -24.80 17.98
N ILE A 13 -0.36 -23.72 17.74
CA ILE A 13 0.82 -23.69 16.87
C ILE A 13 2.04 -23.16 17.62
N PRO A 14 3.28 -23.50 17.20
CA PRO A 14 4.47 -22.93 17.80
C PRO A 14 4.47 -21.40 17.70
N ARG A 15 4.90 -20.72 18.77
CA ARG A 15 4.93 -19.25 18.85
C ARG A 15 5.73 -18.61 17.71
N GLU A 16 6.82 -19.25 17.29
CA GLU A 16 7.64 -18.80 16.17
C GLU A 16 6.86 -18.80 14.85
N VAL A 17 6.05 -19.84 14.61
CA VAL A 17 5.21 -19.94 13.40
C VAL A 17 4.12 -18.88 13.44
N ALA A 18 3.46 -18.69 14.60
CA ALA A 18 2.47 -17.63 14.78
C ALA A 18 3.07 -16.25 14.48
N GLY A 19 4.25 -15.95 15.04
CA GLY A 19 4.93 -14.68 14.80
C GLY A 19 5.31 -14.46 13.34
N ARG A 20 5.77 -15.50 12.63
CA ARG A 20 6.06 -15.42 11.19
C ARG A 20 4.80 -15.15 10.37
N VAL A 21 3.69 -15.82 10.69
CA VAL A 21 2.40 -15.60 10.02
C VAL A 21 1.92 -14.17 10.25
N GLU A 22 1.91 -13.69 11.49
CA GLU A 22 1.51 -12.32 11.80
C GLU A 22 2.36 -11.27 11.09
N GLN A 23 3.68 -11.49 11.00
CA GLN A 23 4.58 -10.63 10.23
C GLN A 23 4.22 -10.60 8.75
N THR A 24 3.92 -11.75 8.15
CA THR A 24 3.49 -11.83 6.75
C THR A 24 2.16 -11.10 6.53
N ILE A 25 1.16 -11.32 7.39
CA ILE A 25 -0.14 -10.65 7.30
C ILE A 25 0.02 -9.13 7.39
N ALA A 26 0.82 -8.65 8.35
CA ALA A 26 1.08 -7.22 8.53
C ALA A 26 1.85 -6.60 7.37
N ALA A 27 2.88 -7.28 6.85
CA ALA A 27 3.69 -6.80 5.73
C ALA A 27 2.86 -6.64 4.44
N GLU A 28 1.91 -7.54 4.22
CA GLU A 28 1.04 -7.54 3.04
C GLU A 28 -0.24 -6.71 3.22
N GLY A 29 -0.45 -6.13 4.41
CA GLY A 29 -1.62 -5.31 4.72
C GLY A 29 -2.95 -6.09 4.66
N TRP A 30 -2.92 -7.39 4.93
CA TRP A 30 -4.13 -8.21 4.97
C TRP A 30 -4.90 -7.99 6.27
N GLU A 31 -6.23 -8.15 6.21
CA GLU A 31 -7.03 -8.31 7.42
C GLU A 31 -6.62 -9.61 8.12
N HIS A 32 -6.62 -9.60 9.46
CA HIS A 32 -6.02 -10.68 10.25
C HIS A 32 -6.68 -12.04 9.95
N GLU A 33 -8.01 -12.13 9.99
CA GLU A 33 -8.72 -13.38 9.70
C GLU A 33 -8.61 -13.78 8.23
N GLU A 34 -8.61 -12.83 7.30
CA GLU A 34 -8.40 -13.06 5.87
C GLU A 34 -7.01 -13.66 5.62
N GLY A 35 -5.98 -13.11 6.25
CA GLY A 35 -4.60 -13.57 6.14
C GLY A 35 -4.42 -15.01 6.61
N TRP A 36 -5.00 -15.36 7.77
CA TRP A 36 -5.01 -16.75 8.26
C TRP A 36 -5.73 -17.70 7.30
N ARG A 37 -6.90 -17.31 6.82
CA ARG A 37 -7.67 -18.10 5.83
C ARG A 37 -6.89 -18.30 4.54
N LEU A 38 -6.18 -17.27 4.08
CA LEU A 38 -5.36 -17.32 2.87
C LEU A 38 -4.20 -18.31 3.04
N LEU A 39 -3.45 -18.19 4.14
CA LEU A 39 -2.29 -19.04 4.41
C LEU A 39 -2.70 -20.51 4.61
N LEU A 40 -3.79 -20.76 5.34
CA LEU A 40 -4.37 -22.10 5.48
C LEU A 40 -4.82 -22.68 4.13
N ALA A 41 -5.50 -21.88 3.30
CA ALA A 41 -5.94 -22.31 1.98
C ALA A 41 -4.76 -22.62 1.05
N CYS A 42 -3.68 -21.83 1.12
CA CYS A 42 -2.44 -22.08 0.37
C CYS A 42 -1.75 -23.36 0.83
N GLY A 43 -1.59 -23.57 2.14
CA GLY A 43 -0.99 -24.78 2.68
C GLY A 43 -1.79 -26.04 2.30
N LEU A 44 -3.12 -25.98 2.41
CA LEU A 44 -4.00 -27.07 2.01
C LEU A 44 -3.88 -27.36 0.50
N TYR A 45 -3.79 -26.32 -0.33
CA TYR A 45 -3.65 -26.47 -1.78
C TYR A 45 -2.35 -27.18 -2.17
N VAL A 46 -1.23 -26.81 -1.56
CA VAL A 46 0.08 -27.46 -1.82
C VAL A 46 0.01 -28.95 -1.49
N LEU A 47 -0.51 -29.29 -0.31
CA LEU A 47 -0.66 -30.69 0.11
C LEU A 47 -1.60 -31.48 -0.82
N ARG A 48 -2.68 -30.84 -1.28
CA ARG A 48 -3.68 -31.45 -2.19
C ARG A 48 -3.09 -31.69 -3.58
N ILE A 49 -2.26 -30.77 -4.10
CA ILE A 49 -1.58 -30.94 -5.39
C ILE A 49 -0.70 -32.18 -5.37
N GLU A 50 0.13 -32.33 -4.34
CA GLU A 50 1.07 -33.45 -4.26
C GLU A 50 0.33 -34.79 -4.26
N GLN A 51 -0.76 -34.90 -3.47
CA GLN A 51 -1.61 -36.10 -3.45
C GLN A 51 -2.23 -36.40 -4.81
N VAL A 52 -2.89 -35.43 -5.44
CA VAL A 52 -3.58 -35.67 -6.71
C VAL A 52 -2.61 -35.95 -7.84
N LEU A 53 -1.43 -35.30 -7.86
CA LEU A 53 -0.40 -35.61 -8.85
C LEU A 53 0.08 -37.07 -8.73
N GLU A 54 0.21 -37.58 -7.50
CA GLU A 54 0.61 -38.97 -7.29
C GLU A 54 -0.50 -39.95 -7.70
N GLU A 55 -1.76 -39.64 -7.37
CA GLU A 55 -2.92 -40.43 -7.82
C GLU A 55 -3.07 -40.43 -9.35
N VAL A 56 -2.76 -39.32 -10.02
CA VAL A 56 -2.74 -39.23 -11.49
C VAL A 56 -1.64 -40.13 -12.07
N ARG A 57 -0.44 -40.13 -11.48
CA ARG A 57 0.66 -41.01 -11.90
C ARG A 57 0.32 -42.49 -11.72
N GLU A 58 -0.39 -42.83 -10.65
CA GLU A 58 -0.85 -44.19 -10.37
C GLU A 58 -2.11 -44.59 -11.17
N GLY A 59 -2.70 -43.67 -11.95
CA GLY A 59 -3.94 -43.92 -12.71
C GLY A 59 -5.20 -44.07 -11.84
N LYS A 60 -5.16 -43.58 -10.58
CA LYS A 60 -6.24 -43.67 -9.59
C LYS A 60 -6.93 -42.34 -9.31
N ALA A 61 -6.57 -41.28 -10.02
CA ALA A 61 -7.09 -39.95 -9.77
C ALA A 61 -8.61 -39.87 -9.85
N ASP A 62 -9.23 -39.34 -8.79
CA ASP A 62 -10.63 -38.97 -8.79
C ASP A 62 -10.85 -37.70 -9.65
N PRO A 63 -11.70 -37.75 -10.70
CA PRO A 63 -12.04 -36.58 -11.51
C PRO A 63 -12.57 -35.40 -10.69
N ARG A 64 -13.22 -35.64 -9.55
CA ARG A 64 -13.70 -34.57 -8.66
C ARG A 64 -12.54 -33.88 -7.94
N ALA A 65 -11.56 -34.63 -7.47
CA ALA A 65 -10.38 -34.06 -6.82
C ALA A 65 -9.58 -33.16 -7.78
N LEU A 66 -9.52 -33.55 -9.07
CA LEU A 66 -8.91 -32.75 -10.12
C LEU A 66 -9.70 -31.45 -10.38
N ALA A 67 -11.03 -31.53 -10.45
CA ALA A 67 -11.89 -30.37 -10.65
C ALA A 67 -11.81 -29.36 -9.48
N ASP A 68 -11.76 -29.85 -8.24
CA ASP A 68 -11.59 -29.01 -7.04
C ASP A 68 -10.25 -28.27 -7.06
N LEU A 69 -9.16 -28.96 -7.44
CA LEU A 69 -7.83 -28.36 -7.59
C LEU A 69 -7.81 -27.27 -8.67
N LEU A 70 -8.45 -27.51 -9.81
CA LEU A 70 -8.56 -26.50 -10.87
C LEU A 70 -9.34 -25.27 -10.39
N ALA A 71 -10.47 -25.48 -9.70
CA ALA A 71 -11.26 -24.39 -9.16
C ALA A 71 -10.51 -23.59 -8.08
N GLN A 72 -9.69 -24.26 -7.26
CA GLN A 72 -8.84 -23.60 -6.27
C GLN A 72 -7.68 -22.84 -6.92
N GLY A 73 -7.05 -23.39 -7.96
CA GLY A 73 -6.04 -22.70 -8.77
C GLY A 73 -6.58 -21.43 -9.42
N LEU A 74 -7.78 -21.49 -10.01
CA LEU A 74 -8.44 -20.33 -10.62
C LEU A 74 -8.69 -19.20 -9.60
N ARG A 75 -9.09 -19.55 -8.37
CA ARG A 75 -9.27 -18.59 -7.28
C ARG A 75 -7.95 -17.95 -6.86
N MET A 76 -6.85 -18.72 -6.84
CA MET A 76 -5.52 -18.17 -6.56
C MET A 76 -5.05 -17.23 -7.67
N GLU A 77 -5.26 -17.58 -8.94
CA GLU A 77 -4.93 -16.69 -10.06
C GLU A 77 -5.71 -15.38 -10.01
N SER A 78 -7.01 -15.44 -9.69
CA SER A 78 -7.83 -14.25 -9.50
C SER A 78 -7.29 -13.35 -8.39
N ARG A 79 -6.94 -13.93 -7.23
CA ARG A 79 -6.32 -13.20 -6.12
C ARG A 79 -4.95 -12.62 -6.50
N LEU A 80 -4.12 -13.36 -7.24
CA LEU A 80 -2.85 -12.87 -7.75
C LEU A 80 -3.03 -11.67 -8.69
N ALA A 81 -4.05 -11.69 -9.55
CA ALA A 81 -4.38 -10.56 -10.40
C ALA A 81 -4.78 -9.32 -9.58
N SER A 82 -5.59 -9.49 -8.53
CA SER A 82 -5.93 -8.41 -7.61
C SER A 82 -4.71 -7.85 -6.86
N LEU A 83 -3.78 -8.72 -6.42
CA LEU A 83 -2.54 -8.29 -5.78
C LEU A 83 -1.64 -7.51 -6.74
N ARG A 84 -1.51 -7.96 -8.00
CA ARG A 84 -0.76 -7.22 -9.04
C ARG A 84 -1.36 -5.85 -9.29
N PHE A 85 -2.70 -5.76 -9.32
CA PHE A 85 -3.38 -4.48 -9.47
C PHE A 85 -3.11 -3.54 -8.28
N ARG A 86 -3.24 -4.02 -7.05
CA ARG A 86 -2.91 -3.23 -5.85
C ARG A 86 -1.44 -2.80 -5.81
N ALA A 87 -0.51 -3.68 -6.23
CA ALA A 87 0.91 -3.33 -6.32
C ALA A 87 1.15 -2.20 -7.32
N PHE A 88 0.44 -2.21 -8.45
CA PHE A 88 0.47 -1.11 -9.42
C PHE A 88 -0.10 0.19 -8.84
N GLU A 89 -1.24 0.14 -8.14
CA GLU A 89 -1.82 1.31 -7.47
C GLU A 89 -0.87 1.92 -6.44
N LEU A 90 -0.21 1.08 -5.63
CA LEU A 90 0.80 1.52 -4.65
C LEU A 90 2.02 2.16 -5.33
N GLN A 91 2.46 1.59 -6.45
CA GLN A 91 3.56 2.17 -7.22
C GLN A 91 3.19 3.55 -7.78
N GLN A 92 1.96 3.72 -8.25
CA GLN A 92 1.46 5.01 -8.72
C GLN A 92 1.38 6.02 -7.58
N ALA A 93 0.78 5.64 -6.44
CA ALA A 93 0.69 6.50 -5.26
C ALA A 93 2.08 6.93 -4.75
N LEU A 94 3.06 6.03 -4.79
CA LEU A 94 4.44 6.35 -4.43
C LEU A 94 5.07 7.37 -5.39
N GLN A 95 4.79 7.25 -6.69
CA GLN A 95 5.29 8.19 -7.69
C GLN A 95 4.68 9.57 -7.51
N ASP A 96 3.37 9.65 -7.28
CA ASP A 96 2.66 10.90 -7.01
C ASP A 96 3.17 11.56 -5.73
N TRP A 97 3.37 10.78 -4.67
CA TRP A 97 3.96 11.26 -3.43
C TRP A 97 5.37 11.82 -3.63
N LYS A 98 6.23 11.15 -4.40
CA LYS A 98 7.58 11.65 -4.71
C LYS A 98 7.54 12.99 -5.44
N LEU A 99 6.65 13.14 -6.42
CA LEU A 99 6.47 14.40 -7.15
C LEU A 99 5.99 15.52 -6.22
N SER A 100 4.96 15.23 -5.41
CA SER A 100 4.42 16.19 -4.45
C SER A 100 5.46 16.60 -3.40
N SER A 101 6.23 15.64 -2.88
CA SER A 101 7.30 15.90 -1.91
C SER A 101 8.39 16.78 -2.51
N GLY A 102 8.79 16.52 -3.77
CA GLY A 102 9.77 17.36 -4.48
C GLY A 102 9.29 18.79 -4.71
N ALA A 103 8.01 18.97 -5.03
CA ALA A 103 7.40 20.29 -5.17
C ALA A 103 7.40 21.03 -3.83
N VAL A 104 6.95 20.39 -2.75
CA VAL A 104 6.97 20.96 -1.39
C VAL A 104 8.39 21.35 -0.98
N GLN A 105 9.37 20.49 -1.22
CA GLN A 105 10.76 20.76 -0.91
C GLN A 105 11.31 21.98 -1.67
N THR A 106 11.05 22.06 -2.99
CA THR A 106 11.44 23.23 -3.79
C THR A 106 10.84 24.51 -3.21
N THR A 107 9.54 24.47 -2.88
CA THR A 107 8.84 25.64 -2.33
C THR A 107 9.44 26.06 -0.98
N TRP A 108 9.79 25.08 -0.14
CA TRP A 108 10.44 25.32 1.13
C TRP A 108 11.83 25.94 0.97
N GLU A 109 12.60 25.50 -0.02
CA GLU A 109 13.93 26.04 -0.32
C GLU A 109 13.87 27.48 -0.87
N THR A 110 12.83 27.83 -1.63
CA THR A 110 12.67 29.17 -2.21
C THR A 110 12.07 30.20 -1.25
N LEU A 111 11.23 29.76 -0.31
CA LEU A 111 10.49 30.63 0.62
C LEU A 111 11.38 31.64 1.38
N PRO A 112 12.58 31.29 1.92
CA PRO A 112 13.43 32.26 2.61
C PRO A 112 13.99 33.35 1.67
N GLY A 113 14.16 33.04 0.39
CA GLY A 113 14.56 34.03 -0.62
C GLY A 113 13.44 35.02 -0.91
N GLU A 114 12.21 34.51 -1.03
CA GLU A 114 11.01 35.34 -1.22
C GLU A 114 10.72 36.23 0.00
N CYS A 115 10.85 35.70 1.22
CA CYS A 115 10.74 36.49 2.45
C CYS A 115 11.74 37.65 2.48
N ARG A 116 13.02 37.38 2.23
CA ARG A 116 14.06 38.42 2.18
C ARG A 116 13.79 39.48 1.11
N ARG A 117 13.29 39.05 -0.06
CA ARG A 117 12.92 39.98 -1.13
C ARG A 117 11.76 40.89 -0.70
N ARG A 118 10.73 40.34 -0.06
CA ARG A 118 9.60 41.11 0.46
C ARG A 118 10.00 42.06 1.58
N GLU A 119 10.86 41.62 2.50
CA GLU A 119 11.42 42.48 3.55
C GLU A 119 12.17 43.68 2.95
N ALA A 120 12.99 43.46 1.90
CA ALA A 120 13.69 44.52 1.20
C ALA A 120 12.74 45.50 0.49
N GLU A 121 11.69 45.00 -0.17
CA GLU A 121 10.65 45.83 -0.80
C GLU A 121 9.91 46.69 0.23
N VAL A 122 9.55 46.13 1.38
CA VAL A 122 8.90 46.86 2.48
C VAL A 122 9.81 47.97 3.01
N ALA A 123 11.08 47.67 3.25
CA ALA A 123 12.05 48.67 3.71
C ALA A 123 12.23 49.82 2.71
N ALA A 124 12.29 49.51 1.41
CA ALA A 124 12.39 50.51 0.35
C ALA A 124 11.15 51.41 0.29
N LEU A 125 9.95 50.83 0.37
CA LEU A 125 8.69 51.59 0.38
C LEU A 125 8.55 52.46 1.63
N GLN A 126 9.01 51.99 2.79
CA GLN A 126 9.03 52.80 4.01
C GLN A 126 9.97 54.00 3.88
N ALA A 127 11.18 53.80 3.34
CA ALA A 127 12.12 54.89 3.10
C ALA A 127 11.54 55.93 2.14
N GLU A 128 10.85 55.49 1.08
CA GLU A 128 10.21 56.38 0.11
C GLU A 128 9.02 57.15 0.72
N LEU A 129 8.21 56.51 1.55
CA LEU A 129 7.14 57.18 2.28
C LEU A 129 7.67 58.26 3.22
N GLU A 130 8.74 57.98 3.96
CA GLU A 130 9.38 58.97 4.83
C GLU A 130 9.98 60.13 4.03
N ARG A 131 10.58 59.86 2.86
CA ARG A 131 11.05 60.91 1.94
C ARG A 131 9.91 61.83 1.49
N LEU A 132 8.81 61.25 1.01
CA LEU A 132 7.65 62.01 0.55
C LEU A 132 6.98 62.80 1.68
N ARG A 133 6.93 62.25 2.90
CA ARG A 133 6.45 62.96 4.09
C ARG A 133 7.31 64.17 4.43
N ALA A 134 8.63 64.03 4.36
CA ALA A 134 9.55 65.14 4.58
C ALA A 134 9.41 66.22 3.51
N GLU A 135 9.23 65.84 2.24
CA GLU A 135 8.98 66.77 1.14
C GLU A 135 7.66 67.53 1.30
N LEU A 136 6.58 66.85 1.71
CA LEU A 136 5.29 67.49 2.04
C LEU A 136 5.42 68.47 3.19
N ALA A 137 6.08 68.08 4.28
CA ALA A 137 6.29 68.94 5.45
C ALA A 137 7.15 70.18 5.15
N ALA A 138 7.97 70.15 4.10
CA ALA A 138 8.77 71.29 3.66
C ALA A 138 7.99 72.27 2.75
N LEU A 139 6.81 71.86 2.26
CA LEU A 139 5.93 72.67 1.40
C LEU A 139 4.79 73.35 2.19
N GLU A 140 4.54 72.92 3.43
CA GLU A 140 3.65 73.55 4.41
C GLU A 140 4.36 74.66 5.21
#